data_AF-A0A9D4EDV5-F1
#
_entry.id   AF-A0A9D4EDV5-F1
#
_cell.length_a   1.000
_cell.length_b   1.000
_cell.length_c   1.000
_cell.angle_alpha   90.00
_cell.angle_beta   90.00
_cell.angle_gamma   90.00
#
_symmetry.space_group_name_H-M   'P 1'
#
loop_
_entity.id
_entity.type
_entity.pdbx_description
1 polymer ?
#
loop_
_entity_poly.entity_id
_entity_poly.type
_entity_poly.pdbx_seq_one_letter_code
_entity_poly.pdbx_strand_id
1 'polypeptide(L)'
;MHHSSLRNSCHYLHHIRHHSSLHNSSQYLHQIEHHSSLHNSSHYLHQIEHHISLHNSSHYLHQIEHHSSLHNSSHYLNKVKDHSSLHNSCHYLHQIEHHSSLHIISHYLNKVKDHSSLHNSCHYLHQIEHHSSLHNTCHYLHHIRHHSSLHNSSHYLHHIRHHSSLHNSSHYLHHIRHHSSLHNSSHY
;
A
#
# COMPACT_ATOMS: atom_id res chain seq x y z
N MET A 1 -33.67 -7.18 8.04
CA MET A 1 -33.51 -8.50 7.39
C MET A 1 -32.03 -8.71 7.14
N HIS A 2 -31.43 -9.73 7.74
CA HIS A 2 -30.01 -10.03 7.60
C HIS A 2 -29.78 -10.67 6.22
N HIS A 3 -29.19 -9.95 5.27
CA HIS A 3 -28.62 -10.59 4.08
C HIS A 3 -27.28 -11.21 4.48
N SER A 4 -27.33 -12.48 4.87
CA SER A 4 -26.22 -13.23 5.46
C SER A 4 -25.04 -13.44 4.49
N SER A 5 -25.30 -13.54 3.19
CA SER A 5 -24.27 -13.69 2.17
C SER A 5 -24.83 -13.36 0.78
N LEU A 6 -24.06 -12.67 -0.06
CA LEU A 6 -24.36 -12.45 -1.48
C LEU A 6 -23.24 -13.03 -2.33
N ARG A 7 -23.61 -13.74 -3.39
CA ARG A 7 -22.70 -14.17 -4.45
C ARG A 7 -23.19 -13.63 -5.78
N ASN A 8 -22.34 -12.87 -6.47
CA ASN A 8 -22.69 -12.25 -7.74
C ASN A 8 -21.65 -12.58 -8.81
N SER A 9 -22.13 -12.81 -10.03
CA SER A 9 -21.30 -13.05 -11.20
C SER A 9 -21.95 -12.44 -12.43
N CYS A 10 -21.41 -11.33 -12.94
CA CYS A 10 -22.00 -10.61 -14.06
C CYS A 10 -20.95 -9.80 -14.83
N HIS A 11 -21.28 -9.30 -16.02
CA HIS A 11 -20.33 -8.50 -16.79
C HIS A 11 -20.19 -7.08 -16.24
N TYR A 12 -21.32 -6.39 -16.07
CA TYR A 12 -21.38 -5.04 -15.51
C TYR A 12 -22.13 -5.06 -14.19
N LEU A 13 -21.54 -4.43 -13.18
CA LEU A 13 -22.20 -4.15 -11.94
C LEU A 13 -21.95 -2.72 -11.51
N HIS A 14 -23.03 -2.01 -11.26
CA HIS A 14 -22.92 -0.61 -10.85
C HIS A 14 -22.68 -0.50 -9.34
N HIS A 15 -23.48 -1.19 -8.52
CA HIS A 15 -23.45 -0.97 -7.09
C HIS A 15 -23.83 -2.24 -6.30
N ILE A 16 -23.12 -2.51 -5.21
CA ILE A 16 -23.56 -3.43 -4.15
C ILE A 16 -23.44 -2.73 -2.80
N ARG A 17 -24.48 -2.84 -1.97
CA ARG A 17 -24.50 -2.32 -0.59
C ARG A 17 -24.93 -3.38 0.41
N HIS A 18 -24.42 -3.26 1.63
CA HIS A 18 -25.02 -3.83 2.84
C HIS A 18 -25.22 -5.35 2.83
N HIS A 19 -24.13 -6.11 2.84
CA HIS A 19 -24.16 -7.53 3.20
C HIS A 19 -23.12 -7.86 4.26
N SER A 20 -23.39 -8.86 5.10
CA SER A 20 -22.37 -9.35 6.05
C SER A 20 -21.17 -9.94 5.29
N SER A 21 -21.43 -10.70 4.23
CA SER A 21 -20.43 -11.33 3.37
C SER A 21 -20.79 -11.14 1.89
N LEU A 22 -19.80 -10.79 1.06
CA LEU A 22 -19.96 -10.67 -0.38
C LEU A 22 -18.84 -11.42 -1.11
N HIS A 23 -19.23 -12.24 -2.10
CA HIS A 23 -18.35 -12.80 -3.10
C HIS A 23 -18.76 -12.30 -4.50
N ASN A 24 -17.98 -11.40 -5.09
CA ASN A 24 -18.27 -10.82 -6.41
C ASN A 24 -17.24 -11.25 -7.45
N SER A 25 -17.72 -11.55 -8.66
CA SER A 25 -16.92 -11.75 -9.85
C SER A 25 -17.50 -10.93 -11.01
N SER A 26 -16.82 -9.90 -11.50
CA SER A 26 -17.35 -9.09 -12.61
C SER A 26 -16.29 -8.48 -13.53
N GLN A 27 -16.64 -8.17 -14.77
CA GLN A 27 -15.69 -7.46 -15.65
C GLN A 27 -15.53 -6.01 -15.21
N TYR A 28 -16.65 -5.33 -14.95
CA TYR A 28 -16.67 -3.95 -14.50
C TYR A 28 -17.51 -3.83 -13.24
N LEU A 29 -16.92 -3.26 -12.20
CA LEU A 29 -17.57 -2.95 -10.95
C LEU A 29 -17.31 -1.49 -10.58
N HIS A 30 -18.37 -0.72 -10.45
CA HIS A 30 -18.22 0.68 -10.05
C HIS A 30 -18.03 0.81 -8.54
N GLN A 31 -18.94 0.29 -7.72
CA GLN A 31 -18.81 0.51 -6.27
C GLN A 31 -19.31 -0.66 -5.40
N ILE A 32 -18.61 -0.89 -4.28
CA ILE A 32 -19.07 -1.72 -3.17
C ILE A 32 -18.95 -0.91 -1.86
N GLU A 33 -19.99 -0.96 -1.04
CA GLU A 33 -20.03 -0.27 0.26
C GLU A 33 -20.57 -1.16 1.39
N HIS A 34 -19.98 -1.03 2.58
CA HIS A 34 -20.53 -1.53 3.85
C HIS A 34 -20.70 -3.05 3.93
N HIS A 35 -19.58 -3.78 3.98
CA HIS A 35 -19.59 -5.23 4.28
C HIS A 35 -18.57 -5.64 5.34
N SER A 36 -18.92 -6.61 6.19
CA SER A 36 -17.95 -7.15 7.14
C SER A 36 -16.82 -7.89 6.42
N SER A 37 -17.16 -8.75 5.45
CA SER A 37 -16.20 -9.51 4.64
C SER A 37 -16.51 -9.36 3.15
N LEU A 38 -15.48 -9.05 2.35
CA LEU A 38 -15.55 -8.95 0.91
C LEU A 38 -14.45 -9.78 0.23
N HIS A 39 -14.86 -10.66 -0.68
CA HIS A 39 -14.01 -11.26 -1.68
C HIS A 39 -14.42 -10.77 -3.08
N ASN A 40 -13.57 -9.97 -3.73
CA ASN A 40 -13.85 -9.42 -5.06
C ASN A 40 -12.82 -9.89 -6.08
N SER A 41 -13.30 -10.29 -7.25
CA SER A 41 -12.50 -10.50 -8.45
C SER A 41 -13.08 -9.68 -9.59
N SER A 42 -12.33 -8.73 -10.13
CA SER A 42 -12.83 -7.92 -11.24
C SER A 42 -11.77 -7.36 -12.16
N HIS A 43 -12.08 -7.17 -13.45
CA HIS A 43 -11.11 -6.54 -14.35
C HIS A 43 -10.93 -5.05 -14.01
N TYR A 44 -12.04 -4.31 -13.89
CA TYR A 44 -12.06 -2.92 -13.47
C TYR A 44 -12.91 -2.76 -12.21
N LEU A 45 -12.31 -2.14 -11.19
CA LEU A 45 -12.97 -1.76 -9.96
C LEU A 45 -12.69 -0.28 -9.69
N HIS A 46 -13.75 0.51 -9.57
CA HIS A 46 -13.59 1.92 -9.24
C HIS A 46 -13.40 2.11 -7.73
N GLN A 47 -14.30 1.61 -6.88
CA GLN A 47 -14.26 1.98 -5.47
C GLN A 47 -14.76 0.88 -4.52
N ILE A 48 -14.09 0.76 -3.37
CA ILE A 48 -14.55 -0.04 -2.23
C ILE A 48 -14.45 0.80 -0.94
N GLU A 49 -15.51 0.80 -0.13
CA GLU A 49 -15.60 1.60 1.09
C GLU A 49 -16.21 0.84 2.28
N HIS A 50 -15.65 1.07 3.48
CA HIS A 50 -16.21 0.60 4.76
C HIS A 50 -16.35 -0.93 4.88
N HIS A 51 -15.22 -1.59 5.12
CA HIS A 51 -15.15 -3.03 5.29
C HIS A 51 -14.28 -3.43 6.48
N ILE A 52 -14.57 -4.57 7.11
CA ILE A 52 -13.67 -5.07 8.18
C ILE A 52 -12.52 -5.84 7.53
N SER A 53 -12.84 -6.77 6.63
CA SER A 53 -11.88 -7.59 5.90
C SER A 53 -12.15 -7.56 4.40
N LEU A 54 -11.12 -7.23 3.62
CA LEU A 54 -11.18 -7.19 2.15
C LEU A 54 -10.08 -8.08 1.55
N HIS A 55 -10.51 -9.00 0.68
CA HIS A 55 -9.65 -9.67 -0.29
C HIS A 55 -10.04 -9.24 -1.71
N ASN A 56 -9.17 -8.52 -2.40
CA ASN A 56 -9.43 -8.02 -3.75
C ASN A 56 -8.37 -8.53 -4.74
N SER A 57 -8.85 -9.01 -5.89
CA SER A 57 -8.04 -9.30 -7.06
C SER A 57 -8.59 -8.50 -8.24
N SER A 58 -7.79 -7.62 -8.83
CA SER A 58 -8.26 -6.83 -9.97
C SER A 58 -7.17 -6.39 -10.93
N HIS A 59 -7.51 -6.15 -12.20
CA HIS A 59 -6.51 -5.58 -13.11
C HIS A 59 -6.32 -4.08 -12.82
N TYR A 60 -7.40 -3.33 -12.72
CA TYR A 60 -7.41 -1.92 -12.35
C TYR A 60 -8.27 -1.69 -11.11
N LEU A 61 -7.69 -1.02 -10.13
CA LEU A 61 -8.36 -0.57 -8.92
C LEU A 61 -8.08 0.91 -8.69
N HIS A 62 -9.13 1.72 -8.68
CA HIS A 62 -8.97 3.15 -8.47
C HIS A 62 -8.83 3.50 -7.00
N GLN A 63 -9.71 3.01 -6.11
CA GLN A 63 -9.71 3.46 -4.73
C GLN A 63 -10.21 2.41 -3.74
N ILE A 64 -9.56 2.36 -2.58
CA ILE A 64 -10.05 1.65 -1.39
C ILE A 64 -9.96 2.58 -0.18
N GLU A 65 -11.04 2.67 0.61
CA GLU A 65 -11.07 3.46 1.84
C GLU A 65 -11.70 2.75 3.05
N HIS A 66 -11.18 3.05 4.24
CA HIS A 66 -11.78 2.72 5.53
C HIS A 66 -11.95 1.22 5.79
N HIS A 67 -10.86 0.47 5.93
CA HIS A 67 -10.92 -0.94 6.34
C HIS A 67 -9.94 -1.34 7.44
N SER A 68 -10.28 -2.36 8.23
CA SER A 68 -9.35 -2.87 9.24
C SER A 68 -8.23 -3.70 8.61
N SER A 69 -8.55 -4.65 7.74
CA SER A 69 -7.59 -5.53 7.07
C SER A 69 -7.83 -5.60 5.57
N LEU A 70 -6.77 -5.39 4.79
CA LEU A 70 -6.79 -5.44 3.33
C LEU A 70 -5.71 -6.38 2.79
N HIS A 71 -6.14 -7.35 1.98
CA HIS A 71 -5.27 -8.10 1.08
C HIS A 71 -5.63 -7.77 -0.38
N ASN A 72 -4.73 -7.09 -1.09
CA ASN A 72 -4.97 -6.67 -2.47
C ASN A 72 -3.90 -7.23 -3.41
N SER A 73 -4.36 -7.79 -4.52
CA SER A 73 -3.55 -8.14 -5.68
C SER A 73 -4.07 -7.38 -6.90
N SER A 74 -3.25 -6.53 -7.51
CA SER A 74 -3.69 -5.80 -8.71
C SER A 74 -2.58 -5.41 -9.66
N HIS A 75 -2.90 -5.17 -10.93
CA HIS A 75 -1.90 -4.61 -11.84
C HIS A 75 -1.71 -3.11 -11.58
N TYR A 76 -2.81 -2.36 -11.44
CA TYR A 76 -2.79 -0.93 -11.09
C TYR A 76 -3.65 -0.66 -9.86
N LEU A 77 -3.07 0.03 -8.88
CA LEU A 77 -3.76 0.56 -7.71
C LEU A 77 -3.47 2.04 -7.56
N ASN A 78 -4.49 2.87 -7.66
CA ASN A 78 -4.31 4.32 -7.57
C ASN A 78 -4.25 4.82 -6.12
N LYS A 79 -5.22 4.49 -5.26
CA LYS A 79 -5.24 5.02 -3.90
C LYS A 79 -5.74 4.02 -2.85
N VAL A 80 -5.10 4.01 -1.68
CA VAL A 80 -5.54 3.28 -0.49
C VAL A 80 -5.45 4.18 0.75
N LYS A 81 -6.54 4.32 1.51
CA LYS A 81 -6.63 5.30 2.60
C LYS A 81 -7.32 4.77 3.86
N ASP A 82 -6.75 5.08 5.02
CA ASP A 82 -7.32 4.83 6.34
C ASP A 82 -7.52 3.33 6.64
N HIS A 83 -6.41 2.61 6.88
CA HIS A 83 -6.45 1.19 7.25
C HIS A 83 -5.56 0.82 8.44
N SER A 84 -5.91 -0.27 9.12
CA SER A 84 -5.04 -0.78 10.21
C SER A 84 -3.93 -1.66 9.64
N SER A 85 -4.25 -2.60 8.76
CA SER A 85 -3.29 -3.53 8.16
C SER A 85 -3.49 -3.66 6.64
N LEU A 86 -2.41 -3.52 5.90
CA LEU A 86 -2.38 -3.72 4.45
C LEU A 86 -1.34 -4.77 4.05
N HIS A 87 -1.77 -5.75 3.28
CA HIS A 87 -0.91 -6.56 2.42
C HIS A 87 -1.25 -6.27 0.96
N ASN A 88 -0.32 -5.68 0.22
CA ASN A 88 -0.54 -5.29 -1.16
C ASN A 88 0.55 -5.84 -2.07
N SER A 89 0.13 -6.54 -3.13
CA SER A 89 0.98 -6.94 -4.25
C SER A 89 0.46 -6.28 -5.52
N CYS A 90 1.26 -5.44 -6.17
CA CYS A 90 0.82 -4.83 -7.42
C CYS A 90 1.95 -4.41 -8.34
N HIS A 91 1.66 -4.19 -9.62
CA HIS A 91 2.69 -3.69 -10.52
C HIS A 91 2.91 -2.18 -10.34
N TYR A 92 1.83 -1.39 -10.31
CA TYR A 92 1.86 0.05 -10.05
C TYR A 92 0.99 0.45 -8.86
N LEU A 93 1.59 1.16 -7.91
CA LEU A 93 0.91 1.76 -6.76
C LEU A 93 1.19 3.25 -6.68
N HIS A 94 0.14 4.06 -6.81
CA HIS A 94 0.32 5.50 -6.80
C HIS A 94 0.38 6.08 -5.38
N GLN A 95 -0.57 5.76 -4.50
CA GLN A 95 -0.62 6.41 -3.19
C GLN A 95 -1.22 5.54 -2.07
N ILE A 96 -0.57 5.59 -0.91
CA ILE A 96 -1.03 5.03 0.37
C ILE A 96 -0.94 6.09 1.45
N GLU A 97 -2.03 6.26 2.22
CA GLU A 97 -2.11 7.25 3.30
C GLU A 97 -2.81 6.70 4.54
N HIS A 98 -2.29 7.05 5.72
CA HIS A 98 -2.89 6.78 7.03
C HIS A 98 -3.06 5.29 7.34
N HIS A 99 -1.95 4.63 7.70
CA HIS A 99 -1.93 3.20 7.99
C HIS A 99 -1.18 2.83 9.26
N SER A 100 -1.63 1.82 10.00
CA SER A 100 -0.81 1.32 11.12
C SER A 100 0.32 0.45 10.59
N SER A 101 0.00 -0.64 9.89
CA SER A 101 0.99 -1.60 9.38
C SER A 101 0.82 -1.88 7.89
N LEU A 102 1.93 -1.83 7.16
CA LEU A 102 1.98 -1.99 5.71
C LEU A 102 2.99 -3.08 5.32
N HIS A 103 2.57 -3.97 4.44
CA HIS A 103 3.45 -4.88 3.71
C HIS A 103 3.18 -4.74 2.21
N ILE A 104 4.16 -4.19 1.48
CA ILE A 104 4.00 -3.85 0.07
C ILE A 104 5.07 -4.56 -0.76
N ILE A 105 4.60 -5.24 -1.80
CA ILE A 105 5.43 -5.71 -2.91
C ILE A 105 4.94 -5.01 -4.17
N SER A 106 5.81 -4.25 -4.82
CA SER A 106 5.44 -3.62 -6.08
C SER A 106 6.58 -3.40 -7.06
N HIS A 107 6.27 -3.15 -8.33
CA HIS A 107 7.30 -2.71 -9.26
C HIS A 107 7.53 -1.21 -9.14
N TYR A 108 6.45 -0.42 -9.12
CA TYR A 108 6.49 1.02 -8.92
C TYR A 108 5.62 1.44 -7.74
N LEU A 109 6.22 2.17 -6.80
CA LEU A 109 5.54 2.81 -5.68
C LEU A 109 5.85 4.31 -5.67
N ASN A 110 4.83 5.12 -5.89
CA ASN A 110 5.02 6.56 -5.95
C ASN A 110 5.05 7.19 -4.54
N LYS A 111 4.02 7.00 -3.71
CA LYS A 111 3.98 7.65 -2.40
C LYS A 111 3.38 6.79 -1.29
N VAL A 112 4.05 6.78 -0.14
CA VAL A 112 3.49 6.29 1.14
C VAL A 112 3.64 7.38 2.20
N LYS A 113 2.55 7.68 2.90
CA LYS A 113 2.51 8.74 3.91
C LYS A 113 1.80 8.28 5.17
N ASP A 114 2.27 8.78 6.31
CA ASP A 114 1.60 8.68 7.61
C ASP A 114 1.32 7.23 8.01
N HIS A 115 2.37 6.49 8.38
CA HIS A 115 2.23 5.11 8.84
C HIS A 115 3.09 4.74 10.04
N SER A 116 2.67 3.76 10.84
CA SER A 116 3.49 3.34 11.98
C SER A 116 4.65 2.45 11.51
N SER A 117 4.36 1.37 10.80
CA SER A 117 5.36 0.41 10.33
C SER A 117 5.16 0.03 8.86
N LEU A 118 6.24 0.01 8.09
CA LEU A 118 6.22 -0.42 6.69
C LEU A 118 7.34 -1.43 6.41
N HIS A 119 6.97 -2.55 5.80
CA HIS A 119 7.86 -3.43 5.07
C HIS A 119 7.59 -3.26 3.57
N ASN A 120 8.58 -2.75 2.84
CA ASN A 120 8.45 -2.50 1.41
C ASN A 120 9.54 -3.23 0.62
N SER A 121 9.11 -3.90 -0.45
CA SER A 121 9.99 -4.43 -1.48
C SER A 121 9.52 -3.93 -2.84
N CYS A 122 10.33 -3.11 -3.52
CA CYS A 122 9.96 -2.64 -4.84
C CYS A 122 11.12 -2.33 -5.77
N HIS A 123 10.84 -2.20 -7.07
CA HIS A 123 11.90 -1.81 -8.00
C HIS A 123 12.15 -0.29 -7.96
N TYR A 124 11.09 0.52 -8.03
CA TYR A 124 11.15 1.98 -7.94
C TYR A 124 10.28 2.51 -6.81
N LEU A 125 10.87 3.33 -5.95
CA LEU A 125 10.20 4.04 -4.87
C LEU A 125 10.50 5.53 -4.95
N HIS A 126 9.46 6.34 -5.14
CA HIS A 126 9.65 7.79 -5.20
C HIS A 126 9.70 8.41 -3.80
N GLN A 127 8.71 8.18 -2.94
CA GLN A 127 8.63 8.91 -1.67
C GLN A 127 7.98 8.14 -0.53
N ILE A 128 8.64 8.18 0.64
CA ILE A 128 8.06 7.78 1.93
C ILE A 128 8.19 8.92 2.95
N GLU A 129 7.10 9.22 3.63
CA GLU A 129 7.04 10.30 4.63
C GLU A 129 6.30 9.88 5.90
N HIS A 130 6.73 10.46 7.03
CA HIS A 130 6.04 10.40 8.32
C HIS A 130 5.78 8.98 8.81
N HIS A 131 6.81 8.36 9.37
CA HIS A 131 6.68 7.00 9.89
C HIS A 131 7.51 6.71 11.13
N SER A 132 7.12 5.66 11.87
CA SER A 132 7.89 5.25 13.05
C SER A 132 9.00 4.28 12.65
N SER A 133 8.67 3.21 11.93
CA SER A 133 9.61 2.19 11.48
C SER A 133 9.45 1.85 10.00
N LEU A 134 10.58 1.73 9.30
CA LEU A 134 10.61 1.33 7.91
C LEU A 134 11.71 0.29 7.68
N HIS A 135 11.32 -0.82 7.06
CA HIS A 135 12.22 -1.76 6.42
C HIS A 135 12.00 -1.71 4.92
N ASN A 136 12.97 -1.17 4.18
CA ASN A 136 12.84 -0.96 2.75
C ASN A 136 13.95 -1.69 1.99
N THR A 137 13.54 -2.46 0.98
CA THR A 137 14.43 -3.05 -0.02
C THR A 137 13.98 -2.56 -1.38
N CYS A 138 14.83 -1.83 -2.11
CA CYS A 138 14.46 -1.41 -3.45
C CYS A 138 15.64 -1.16 -4.38
N HIS A 139 15.40 -1.11 -5.69
CA HIS A 139 16.48 -0.79 -6.61
C HIS A 139 16.75 0.72 -6.68
N TYR A 140 15.70 1.52 -6.85
CA TYR A 140 15.78 2.99 -6.83
C TYR A 140 14.91 3.59 -5.75
N LEU A 141 15.50 4.44 -4.91
CA LEU A 141 14.83 5.20 -3.87
C LEU A 141 15.16 6.68 -3.99
N HIS A 142 14.12 7.50 -4.14
CA HIS A 142 14.32 8.94 -4.28
C HIS A 142 14.28 9.68 -2.93
N HIS A 143 13.22 9.55 -2.13
CA HIS A 143 13.10 10.29 -0.87
C HIS A 143 12.55 9.47 0.30
N ILE A 144 13.21 9.56 1.46
CA ILE A 144 12.65 9.20 2.76
C ILE A 144 12.75 10.38 3.73
N ARG A 145 11.65 10.74 4.38
CA ARG A 145 11.60 11.88 5.32
C ARG A 145 10.81 11.57 6.59
N HIS A 146 11.21 12.20 7.69
CA HIS A 146 10.50 12.22 8.97
C HIS A 146 10.23 10.82 9.53
N HIS A 147 11.26 10.24 10.15
CA HIS A 147 11.14 8.91 10.74
C HIS A 147 11.92 8.67 12.01
N SER A 148 11.48 7.71 12.82
CA SER A 148 12.22 7.32 14.03
C SER A 148 13.31 6.29 13.71
N SER A 149 12.97 5.22 12.99
CA SER A 149 13.88 4.12 12.66
C SER A 149 13.76 3.69 11.21
N LEU A 150 14.89 3.57 10.51
CA LEU A 150 14.96 3.11 9.13
C LEU A 150 16.05 2.05 8.96
N HIS A 151 15.67 0.93 8.36
CA HIS A 151 16.56 -0.04 7.73
C HIS A 151 16.34 -0.02 6.21
N ASN A 152 17.31 0.50 5.47
CA ASN A 152 17.25 0.60 4.01
C ASN A 152 18.34 -0.25 3.35
N SER A 153 17.94 -1.02 2.33
CA SER A 153 18.82 -1.67 1.38
C SER A 153 18.42 -1.21 -0.03
N SER A 154 19.27 -0.46 -0.71
CA SER A 154 18.97 -0.03 -2.08
C SER A 154 20.16 0.12 -3.01
N HIS A 155 19.95 -0.01 -4.31
CA HIS A 155 21.05 0.23 -5.26
C HIS A 155 21.32 1.73 -5.41
N TYR A 156 20.27 2.52 -5.60
CA TYR A 156 20.35 3.98 -5.66
C TYR A 156 19.48 4.60 -4.57
N LEU A 157 20.05 5.56 -3.85
CA LEU A 157 19.39 6.34 -2.81
C LEU A 157 19.73 7.82 -2.96
N HIS A 158 18.72 8.63 -3.23
CA HIS A 158 18.93 10.06 -3.46
C HIS A 158 18.93 10.85 -2.14
N HIS A 159 17.86 10.83 -1.33
CA HIS A 159 17.83 11.57 -0.07
C HIS A 159 17.17 10.84 1.11
N ILE A 160 17.80 10.98 2.28
CA ILE A 160 17.19 10.71 3.58
C ILE A 160 17.28 11.95 4.48
N ARG A 161 16.17 12.35 5.11
CA ARG A 161 16.13 13.52 6.02
C ARG A 161 15.28 13.30 7.27
N HIS A 162 15.67 13.96 8.37
CA HIS A 162 14.93 14.02 9.65
C HIS A 162 14.68 12.65 10.26
N HIS A 163 15.71 12.13 10.94
CA HIS A 163 15.63 10.82 11.58
C HIS A 163 16.35 10.68 12.90
N SER A 164 15.89 9.74 13.72
CA SER A 164 16.57 9.40 14.98
C SER A 164 17.62 8.31 14.76
N SER A 165 17.27 7.20 14.11
CA SER A 165 18.15 6.06 13.85
C SER A 165 18.07 5.60 12.40
N LEU A 166 19.22 5.43 11.75
CA LEU A 166 19.33 4.95 10.38
C LEU A 166 20.39 3.85 10.25
N HIS A 167 19.98 2.73 9.67
CA HIS A 167 20.87 1.73 9.08
C HIS A 167 20.65 1.69 7.56
N ASN A 168 21.62 2.19 6.80
CA ASN A 168 21.56 2.22 5.35
C ASN A 168 22.66 1.35 4.72
N SER A 169 22.28 0.54 3.75
CA SER A 169 23.17 -0.14 2.83
C SER A 169 22.80 0.24 1.40
N SER A 170 23.66 1.00 0.71
CA SER A 170 23.38 1.37 -0.67
C SER A 170 24.61 1.55 -1.55
N HIS A 171 24.54 1.13 -2.81
CA HIS A 171 25.65 1.36 -3.76
C HIS A 171 25.87 2.86 -3.98
N TYR A 172 24.83 3.56 -4.42
CA TYR A 172 24.90 5.01 -4.65
C TYR A 172 24.04 5.77 -3.66
N LEU A 173 24.69 6.66 -2.90
CA LEU A 173 24.04 7.55 -1.94
C LEU A 173 24.41 9.00 -2.24
N HIS A 174 23.40 9.86 -2.44
CA HIS A 174 23.66 11.29 -2.66
C HIS A 174 23.68 12.09 -1.36
N HIS A 175 22.64 12.03 -0.51
CA HIS A 175 22.56 12.85 0.70
C HIS A 175 21.80 12.23 1.89
N ILE A 176 22.37 12.37 3.09
CA ILE A 176 21.73 12.12 4.39
C ILE A 176 21.86 13.38 5.26
N ARG A 177 20.77 13.86 5.86
CA ARG A 177 20.80 15.05 6.74
C ARG A 177 19.85 14.92 7.94
N HIS A 178 20.16 15.68 9.00
CA HIS A 178 19.37 15.79 10.24
C HIS A 178 19.13 14.43 10.90
N HIS A 179 20.17 13.93 11.56
CA HIS A 179 20.19 12.61 12.20
C HIS A 179 20.75 12.67 13.61
N SER A 180 20.29 11.75 14.47
CA SER A 180 20.89 11.53 15.79
C SER A 180 21.90 10.37 15.77
N SER A 181 21.56 9.26 15.09
CA SER A 181 22.40 8.07 14.94
C SER A 181 22.37 7.57 13.50
N LEU A 182 23.55 7.25 12.97
CA LEU A 182 23.74 6.85 11.57
C LEU A 182 24.76 5.70 11.46
N HIS A 183 24.31 4.60 10.87
CA HIS A 183 25.16 3.58 10.28
C HIS A 183 24.91 3.52 8.77
N ASN A 184 25.94 3.81 7.98
CA ASN A 184 25.86 3.83 6.52
C ASN A 184 27.00 3.02 5.90
N SER A 185 26.65 1.99 5.14
CA SER A 185 27.59 1.26 4.29
C SER A 185 27.27 1.57 2.83
N SER A 186 28.18 2.27 2.15
CA SER A 186 28.03 2.58 0.73
C SER A 186 29.27 2.18 -0.06
N HIS A 187 29.05 1.51 -1.19
CA HIS A 187 30.09 1.01 -2.09
C HIS A 187 29.95 1.67 -3.45
N TYR A 188 30.94 2.51 -3.79
CA TYR A 188 31.02 3.27 -5.05
C TYR A 188 31.56 2.44 -6.21
#